data_AF-A0A1Y4VYM6-F1
#
_entry.id   AF-A0A1Y4VYM6-F1
#
_cell.length_a   1.000
_cell.length_b   1.000
_cell.length_c   1.000
_cell.angle_alpha   90.00
_cell.angle_beta   90.00
_cell.angle_gamma   90.00
#
_symmetry.space_group_name_H-M   'P 1'
#
loop_
_entity.id
_entity.type
_entity.pdbx_description
1 polymer ?
#
loop_
_entity_poly.entity_id
_entity_poly.type
_entity_poly.pdbx_seq_one_letter_code
_entity_poly.pdbx_strand_id
1 'polypeptide(L)'
;MSLHQKKLTKEVKNIKKYAKFGLIQISLHAKERMKERNIDERLIQIALSYNSTIVQDRPVGNYNTSPFYDRFVIQCKYNKIPYHVVIEKQTRDNHFHLYKMITCYRPDEGVFRKDGTLRKRSNRKA
;
A
#
# COMPACT_ATOMS: atom_id res chain seq x y z
N MET A 1 -9.02 -19.64 -8.08
CA MET A 1 -8.82 -18.35 -7.36
C MET A 1 -10.07 -18.03 -6.56
N SER A 2 -9.91 -17.67 -5.28
CA SER A 2 -11.04 -17.24 -4.44
C SER A 2 -11.60 -15.89 -4.88
N LEU A 3 -12.86 -15.60 -4.52
CA LEU A 3 -13.51 -14.31 -4.79
C LEU A 3 -12.67 -13.13 -4.24
N HIS A 4 -12.13 -13.31 -3.04
CA HIS A 4 -11.25 -12.35 -2.38
C HIS A 4 -9.94 -12.10 -3.18
N GLN A 5 -9.27 -13.15 -3.66
CA GLN A 5 -8.08 -13.00 -4.51
C GLN A 5 -8.39 -12.27 -5.83
N LYS A 6 -9.57 -12.51 -6.41
CA LYS A 6 -10.03 -11.76 -7.60
C LYS A 6 -10.23 -10.27 -7.29
N LYS A 7 -10.83 -9.94 -6.13
CA LYS A 7 -10.98 -8.54 -5.65
C LYS A 7 -9.62 -7.86 -5.52
N LEU A 8 -8.67 -8.47 -4.80
CA LEU A 8 -7.33 -7.90 -4.61
C LEU A 8 -6.57 -7.71 -5.93
N THR A 9 -6.69 -8.67 -6.85
CA THR A 9 -6.09 -8.57 -8.19
C THR A 9 -6.63 -7.37 -8.96
N LYS A 10 -7.95 -7.13 -8.90
CA LYS A 10 -8.60 -5.96 -9.52
C LYS A 10 -8.14 -4.66 -8.86
N GLU A 11 -8.04 -4.63 -7.53
CA GLU A 11 -7.61 -3.43 -6.81
C GLU A 11 -6.14 -3.06 -7.08
N VAL A 12 -5.22 -4.04 -7.12
CA VAL A 12 -3.83 -3.78 -7.53
C VAL A 12 -3.78 -3.12 -8.91
N LYS A 13 -4.56 -3.62 -9.89
CA LYS A 13 -4.63 -3.04 -11.24
C LYS A 13 -5.13 -1.60 -11.22
N ASN A 14 -6.16 -1.31 -10.44
CA ASN A 14 -6.67 0.05 -10.28
C ASN A 14 -5.62 0.98 -9.69
N ILE A 15 -4.96 0.57 -8.60
CA ILE A 15 -3.94 1.38 -7.94
C ILE A 15 -2.77 1.64 -8.89
N LYS A 16 -2.32 0.63 -9.64
CA LYS A 16 -1.29 0.80 -10.68
C LYS A 16 -1.69 1.85 -11.72
N LYS A 17 -2.93 1.78 -12.20
CA LYS A 17 -3.49 2.76 -13.16
C LYS A 17 -3.50 4.17 -12.58
N TYR A 18 -4.04 4.35 -11.37
CA TYR A 18 -4.13 5.65 -10.74
C TYR A 18 -2.75 6.23 -10.41
N ALA A 19 -1.80 5.41 -9.96
CA ALA A 19 -0.42 5.82 -9.74
C ALA A 19 0.25 6.30 -11.03
N LYS A 20 0.04 5.59 -12.15
CA LYS A 20 0.61 5.96 -13.46
C LYS A 20 0.16 7.35 -13.93
N PHE A 21 -1.07 7.74 -13.59
CA PHE A 21 -1.65 9.04 -13.97
C PHE A 21 -1.52 10.11 -12.87
N GLY A 22 -0.80 9.83 -11.76
CA GLY A 22 -0.66 10.78 -10.65
C GLY A 22 -1.97 11.07 -9.90
N LEU A 23 -2.95 10.17 -9.97
CA LEU A 23 -4.29 10.35 -9.38
C LEU A 23 -4.41 9.84 -7.95
N ILE A 24 -3.31 9.39 -7.33
CA ILE A 24 -3.29 8.99 -5.93
C ILE A 24 -3.01 10.24 -5.10
N GLN A 25 -3.98 10.67 -4.30
CA GLN A 25 -3.80 11.79 -3.39
C GLN A 25 -2.85 11.40 -2.27
N ILE A 26 -1.94 12.29 -1.89
CA ILE A 26 -0.99 12.02 -0.80
C ILE A 26 -1.37 12.88 0.40
N SER A 27 -1.65 12.22 1.51
CA SER A 27 -1.97 12.90 2.77
C SER A 27 -0.79 13.74 3.27
N LEU A 28 -1.07 14.77 4.06
CA LEU A 28 -0.04 15.57 4.72
C LEU A 28 0.91 14.70 5.55
N HIS A 29 0.36 13.79 6.34
CA HIS A 29 1.14 12.83 7.13
C HIS A 29 2.08 11.99 6.25
N ALA A 30 1.62 11.49 5.09
CA ALA A 30 2.48 10.76 4.18
C ALA A 30 3.63 11.63 3.66
N LYS A 31 3.38 12.90 3.32
CA LYS A 31 4.41 13.84 2.84
C LYS A 31 5.47 14.11 3.91
N GLU A 32 5.04 14.34 5.16
CA GLU A 32 5.94 14.54 6.30
C GLU A 32 6.84 13.32 6.51
N ARG A 33 6.24 12.11 6.55
CA ARG A 33 7.00 10.86 6.72
C ARG A 33 7.93 10.56 5.55
N MET A 34 7.56 10.93 4.34
CA MET A 34 8.44 10.82 3.17
C MET A 34 9.65 11.76 3.30
N LYS A 35 9.41 13.01 3.68
CA LYS A 35 10.46 14.02 3.89
C LYS A 35 11.45 13.59 4.97
N GLU A 36 10.95 13.16 6.13
CA GLU A 36 11.78 12.68 7.25
C GLU A 36 12.68 11.49 6.87
N ARG A 37 12.24 10.68 5.90
CA ARG A 37 12.92 9.44 5.50
C ARG A 37 13.64 9.56 4.17
N ASN A 38 13.73 10.77 3.61
CA ASN A 38 14.30 11.05 2.29
C ASN A 38 13.74 10.12 1.19
N ILE A 39 12.41 9.97 1.18
CA ILE A 39 11.67 9.20 0.17
C ILE A 39 11.06 10.19 -0.83
N ASP A 40 11.45 10.08 -2.10
CA ASP A 40 10.90 10.89 -3.18
C ASP A 40 9.50 10.41 -3.57
N GLU A 41 8.53 11.33 -3.54
CA GLU A 41 7.13 11.12 -3.93
C GLU A 41 7.00 10.52 -5.34
N ARG A 42 7.73 11.07 -6.31
CA ARG A 42 7.70 10.64 -7.72
C ARG A 42 8.19 9.21 -7.84
N LEU A 43 9.23 8.83 -7.10
CA LEU A 43 9.73 7.45 -7.10
C LEU A 43 8.70 6.47 -6.57
N ILE A 44 7.94 6.84 -5.53
CA ILE A 44 6.88 6.00 -4.99
C ILE A 44 5.72 5.85 -5.98
N GLN A 45 5.32 6.90 -6.69
CA GLN A 45 4.31 6.78 -7.73
C GLN A 45 4.78 5.85 -8.86
N ILE A 46 6.05 5.92 -9.26
CA ILE A 46 6.64 4.99 -10.23
C ILE A 46 6.64 3.55 -9.66
N ALA A 47 7.07 3.36 -8.40
CA ALA A 47 7.09 2.05 -7.76
C ALA A 47 5.69 1.42 -7.72
N LEU A 48 4.66 2.22 -7.40
CA LEU A 48 3.27 1.80 -7.34
C LEU A 48 2.71 1.42 -8.72
N SER A 49 3.13 2.10 -9.80
CA SER A 49 2.57 1.85 -11.14
C SER A 49 3.06 0.55 -11.79
N TYR A 50 4.28 0.08 -11.48
CA TYR A 50 4.86 -1.09 -12.13
C TYR A 50 4.97 -2.30 -11.19
N ASN A 51 5.64 -2.13 -10.06
CA ASN A 51 6.13 -3.23 -9.22
C ASN A 51 5.39 -3.34 -7.90
N SER A 52 4.05 -3.25 -7.92
CA SER A 52 3.23 -3.26 -6.72
C SER A 52 2.35 -4.52 -6.58
N THR A 53 2.16 -4.94 -5.33
CA THR A 53 1.22 -5.99 -4.92
C THR A 53 0.58 -5.63 -3.57
N ILE A 54 -0.69 -5.95 -3.39
CA ILE A 54 -1.34 -5.83 -2.07
C ILE A 54 -0.90 -7.02 -1.22
N VAL A 55 -0.35 -6.75 -0.04
CA VAL A 55 0.11 -7.77 0.91
C VAL A 55 -0.79 -7.91 2.12
N GLN A 56 -1.56 -6.85 2.43
CA GLN A 56 -2.61 -6.89 3.44
C GLN A 56 -3.74 -6.00 2.97
N ASP A 57 -4.97 -6.44 3.19
CA ASP A 57 -6.15 -5.61 3.05
C ASP A 57 -6.95 -5.63 4.36
N ARG A 58 -7.57 -4.49 4.66
CA ARG A 58 -8.50 -4.32 5.76
C ARG A 58 -9.74 -3.66 5.20
N PRO A 59 -10.79 -4.44 4.91
CA PRO A 59 -12.04 -3.86 4.43
C PRO A 59 -12.68 -2.94 5.47
N VAL A 60 -13.59 -2.10 4.98
CA VAL A 60 -14.54 -1.34 5.81
C VAL A 60 -15.21 -2.25 6.84
N GLY A 61 -15.38 -1.74 8.06
CA GLY A 61 -16.10 -2.43 9.14
C GLY A 61 -15.24 -3.35 10.03
N ASN A 62 -13.93 -3.48 9.75
CA ASN A 62 -13.02 -4.16 10.66
C ASN A 62 -12.63 -3.27 11.86
N TYR A 63 -12.34 -3.90 13.01
CA TYR A 63 -12.16 -3.30 14.36
C TYR A 63 -11.10 -2.17 14.50
N ASN A 64 -10.38 -1.78 13.45
CA ASN A 64 -9.39 -0.70 13.47
C ASN A 64 -9.24 0.00 12.10
N THR A 65 -10.27 -0.08 11.26
CA THR A 65 -10.34 0.67 9.99
C THR A 65 -11.45 1.71 10.07
N SER A 66 -11.27 2.80 9.32
CA SER A 66 -12.32 3.81 9.20
C SER A 66 -13.61 3.15 8.67
N PRO A 67 -14.80 3.51 9.19
CA PRO A 67 -16.07 2.95 8.71
C PRO A 67 -16.39 3.31 7.25
N PHE A 68 -15.55 4.14 6.59
CA PHE A 68 -15.80 4.64 5.25
C PHE A 68 -14.72 4.27 4.22
N TYR A 69 -13.61 3.64 4.64
CA TYR A 69 -12.46 3.41 3.76
C TYR A 69 -11.92 1.98 3.86
N ASP A 70 -11.77 1.34 2.69
CA ASP A 70 -10.95 0.12 2.56
C ASP A 70 -9.48 0.55 2.69
N ARG A 71 -8.68 -0.17 3.49
CA ARG A 71 -7.25 0.10 3.65
C ARG A 71 -6.41 -1.04 3.09
N PHE A 72 -5.43 -0.70 2.27
CA PHE A 72 -4.50 -1.64 1.66
C PHE A 72 -3.07 -1.33 2.07
N VAL A 73 -2.31 -2.36 2.44
CA VAL A 73 -0.86 -2.29 2.53
C VAL A 73 -0.31 -2.85 1.23
N ILE A 74 0.43 -2.02 0.53
CA ILE A 74 0.99 -2.30 -0.78
C ILE A 74 2.49 -2.40 -0.64
N GLN A 75 3.02 -3.53 -1.05
CA GLN A 75 4.45 -3.70 -1.24
C GLN A 75 4.79 -3.28 -2.66
N CYS A 76 5.73 -2.36 -2.80
CA CYS A 76 6.25 -1.97 -4.10
C CYS A 76 7.79 -1.86 -4.10
N LYS A 77 8.39 -1.80 -5.29
CA LYS A 77 9.85 -1.70 -5.45
C LYS A 77 10.26 -0.68 -6.49
N TYR A 78 11.30 0.09 -6.17
CA TYR A 78 12.00 0.95 -7.11
C TYR A 78 13.51 0.74 -6.95
N ASN A 79 14.23 0.53 -8.06
CA ASN A 79 15.68 0.24 -8.06
C ASN A 79 16.10 -0.82 -7.03
N LYS A 80 15.38 -1.94 -6.96
CA LYS A 80 15.58 -3.05 -6.00
C LYS A 80 15.34 -2.70 -4.52
N ILE A 81 14.96 -1.46 -4.21
CA ILE A 81 14.63 -1.04 -2.85
C ILE A 81 13.13 -1.31 -2.59
N PRO A 82 12.78 -2.07 -1.54
CA PRO A 82 11.38 -2.31 -1.17
C PRO A 82 10.78 -1.13 -0.40
N TYR A 83 9.50 -0.89 -0.64
CA TYR A 83 8.69 0.10 0.06
C TYR A 83 7.34 -0.51 0.43
N HIS A 84 6.83 -0.09 1.58
CA HIS A 84 5.45 -0.30 1.99
C HIS A 84 4.69 1.01 1.93
N VAL A 85 3.58 0.98 1.20
CA VAL A 85 2.67 2.11 1.03
C VAL A 85 1.31 1.71 1.57
N VAL A 86 0.75 2.54 2.45
CA VAL A 86 -0.61 2.36 2.95
C VAL A 86 -1.53 3.26 2.13
N ILE A 87 -2.50 2.67 1.46
CA ILE A 87 -3.50 3.37 0.65
C ILE A 87 -4.88 3.10 1.22
N GLU A 88 -5.64 4.17 1.40
CA GLU A 88 -7.08 4.11 1.66
C GLU A 88 -7.84 4.37 0.37
N LYS A 89 -8.91 3.62 0.18
CA LYS A 89 -9.86 3.77 -0.90
C LYS A 89 -11.19 4.21 -0.29
N GLN A 90 -11.65 5.40 -0.69
CA GLN A 90 -13.01 5.80 -0.39
C GLN A 90 -13.96 5.13 -1.38
N THR A 91 -14.92 4.38 -0.85
CA THR A 91 -16.02 3.84 -1.65
C THR A 91 -17.17 4.83 -1.54
N ARG A 92 -17.25 5.81 -2.45
CA ARG A 92 -18.47 6.63 -2.63
C ARG A 92 -19.37 5.96 -3.67
N ASP A 93 -20.68 6.20 -3.56
CA ASP A 93 -21.74 5.56 -4.36
C ASP A 93 -21.62 5.75 -5.89
N ASN A 94 -20.79 6.69 -6.36
CA ASN A 94 -20.70 7.05 -7.78
C ASN A 94 -19.36 6.67 -8.40
N HIS A 95 -19.12 5.37 -8.68
CA HIS A 95 -18.11 4.79 -9.59
C HIS A 95 -16.64 5.33 -9.59
N PHE A 96 -16.32 6.30 -8.75
CA PHE A 96 -15.08 7.04 -8.72
C PHE A 96 -14.32 6.61 -7.48
N HIS A 97 -13.22 5.90 -7.70
CA HIS A 97 -12.36 5.45 -6.63
C HIS A 97 -11.40 6.59 -6.26
N LEU A 98 -11.55 7.12 -5.05
CA LEU A 98 -10.59 8.05 -4.49
C LEU A 98 -9.55 7.26 -3.70
N TYR A 99 -8.34 7.17 -4.24
CA TYR A 99 -7.20 6.56 -3.56
C TYR A 99 -6.39 7.65 -2.86
N LYS A 100 -6.14 7.44 -1.58
CA LYS A 100 -5.34 8.33 -0.74
C LYS A 100 -4.22 7.55 -0.08
N MET A 101 -2.99 7.98 -0.30
CA MET A 101 -1.81 7.49 0.41
C MET A 101 -1.75 8.08 1.81
N ILE A 102 -1.75 7.20 2.80
CA ILE A 102 -1.76 7.57 4.22
C ILE A 102 -0.35 7.59 4.79
N THR A 103 0.50 6.65 4.39
CA THR A 103 1.90 6.65 4.78
C THR A 103 2.75 5.84 3.80
N CYS A 104 4.05 6.08 3.82
CA CYS A 104 5.06 5.34 3.07
C CYS A 104 6.29 5.13 3.95
N TYR A 105 6.86 3.92 3.90
CA TYR A 105 8.07 3.57 4.65
C TYR A 105 8.88 2.47 3.95
N ARG A 106 10.17 2.39 4.27
CA ARG A 106 10.98 1.22 3.96
C ARG A 106 10.75 0.17 5.05
N PRO A 107 10.40 -1.07 4.70
CA PRO A 107 10.22 -2.12 5.69
C PRO A 107 11.54 -2.44 6.39
N ASP A 108 11.50 -2.63 7.71
CA ASP A 108 12.66 -2.97 8.53
C ASP A 108 13.21 -4.36 8.18
N GLU A 109 14.51 -4.48 7.95
CA GLU A 109 15.16 -5.75 7.60
C GLU A 109 15.11 -6.81 8.70
N GLY A 110 14.93 -6.41 9.97
CA GLY A 110 14.75 -7.32 11.11
C GLY A 110 13.36 -7.95 11.15
N VAL A 111 12.35 -7.28 10.57
CA VAL A 111 10.95 -7.73 10.58
C VAL A 111 10.52 -8.29 9.21
N PHE A 112 11.10 -7.78 8.14
CA PHE A 112 10.74 -8.09 6.76
C PHE A 112 11.94 -8.68 5.98
N ARG A 113 11.63 -9.47 4.97
CA ARG A 113 12.62 -10.04 4.04
C ARG A 113 13.08 -8.95 3.07
N LYS A 114 14.19 -9.18 2.35
CA LYS A 114 14.71 -8.27 1.32
C LYS A 114 13.70 -7.95 0.22
N ASP A 115 12.71 -8.81 0.01
CA ASP A 115 11.65 -8.54 -0.95
C ASP A 115 10.56 -7.62 -0.42
N GLY A 116 10.46 -7.37 0.89
CA GLY A 116 9.42 -6.59 1.58
C GLY A 116 8.40 -7.46 2.32
N THR A 117 8.40 -8.79 2.11
CA THR A 117 7.43 -9.68 2.78
C THR A 117 7.78 -9.90 4.25
N LEU A 118 6.79 -10.19 5.09
CA LEU A 118 7.03 -10.48 6.51
C LEU A 118 7.98 -11.67 6.67
N ARG A 119 9.00 -11.54 7.54
CA ARG A 119 9.74 -12.71 8.02
C ARG A 119 8.79 -13.52 8.89
N LYS A 120 8.63 -14.82 8.59
CA LYS A 120 8.00 -15.74 9.56
C LYS A 120 8.82 -15.64 10.85
N ARG A 121 8.21 -15.21 11.95
CA ARG A 121 8.81 -15.42 13.27
C ARG A 121 9.07 -16.92 13.39
N SER A 122 10.30 -17.34 13.63
CA SER A 122 10.49 -18.68 14.16
C SER A 122 9.71 -18.69 15.47
N ASN A 123 8.81 -19.65 15.64
CA ASN A 123 8.24 -19.92 16.94
C ASN A 123 9.43 -20.30 17.84
N ARG A 124 9.99 -19.33 18.55
CA ARG A 124 10.73 -19.64 19.77
C ARG A 124 9.69 -20.24 20.69
N LYS A 125 9.65 -21.58 20.75
CA LYS A 125 9.04 -22.30 21.85
C LYS A 125 9.65 -21.68 23.12
N ALA A 126 8.82 -20.98 23.87
CA ALA A 126 9.06 -20.80 25.29
C ALA A 126 8.87 -22.15 25.97
#